data_AF-A0A2U1TN93-F1
#
_entry.id   AF-A0A2U1TN93-F1
#
_cell.length_a   1.000
_cell.length_b   1.000
_cell.length_c   1.000
_cell.angle_alpha   90.00
_cell.angle_beta   90.00
_cell.angle_gamma   90.00
#
_symmetry.space_group_name_H-M   'P 1'
#
loop_
_entity.id
_entity.type
_entity.pdbx_description
1 polymer ?
#
loop_
_entity_poly.entity_id
_entity_poly.type
_entity_poly.pdbx_seq_one_letter_code
_entity_poly.pdbx_strand_id
1 'polypeptide(L)'
;MGKFPLLLILAVALILVLAGRQYLRQRKQAALNDAAPLRTVLAEIKTKREFPRSRSRSREHQIMVAQDMRYEATFRPVYGGADIILRLDSTDYHRLDKGMQGMLQVKGTRFIGFAPRQA
;
A
#
# COMPACT_ATOMS: atom_id res chain seq x y z
N MET A 1 4.14 -48.96 -7.70
CA MET A 1 4.38 -47.71 -8.45
C MET A 1 3.05 -46.95 -8.57
N GLY A 2 3.04 -45.62 -8.35
CA GLY A 2 1.96 -44.77 -8.89
C GLY A 2 1.02 -43.95 -7.97
N LYS A 3 1.34 -43.64 -6.70
CA LYS A 3 0.56 -42.61 -5.93
C LYS A 3 1.19 -41.22 -5.93
N PHE A 4 2.50 -41.15 -6.15
CA PHE A 4 3.27 -39.91 -6.29
C PHE A 4 2.77 -38.95 -7.38
N PRO A 5 2.36 -39.39 -8.60
CA PRO A 5 1.93 -38.46 -9.65
C PRO A 5 0.58 -37.79 -9.35
N LEU A 6 -0.35 -38.51 -8.71
CA LEU A 6 -1.67 -37.97 -8.33
C LEU A 6 -1.57 -36.87 -7.27
N LEU A 7 -0.71 -37.05 -6.27
CA LEU A 7 -0.47 -36.03 -5.25
C LEU A 7 0.17 -34.76 -5.84
N LEU A 8 1.07 -34.92 -6.81
CA LEU A 8 1.71 -33.80 -7.51
C LEU A 8 0.68 -33.00 -8.33
N ILE A 9 -0.20 -33.69 -9.07
CA ILE A 9 -1.28 -33.05 -9.83
C ILE A 9 -2.24 -32.30 -8.89
N LEU A 10 -2.60 -32.90 -7.76
CA LEU A 10 -3.48 -32.28 -6.76
C LEU A 10 -2.82 -31.04 -6.13
N ALA A 11 -1.54 -31.11 -5.82
CA ALA A 11 -0.78 -29.99 -5.28
C ALA A 11 -0.68 -28.82 -6.28
N VAL A 12 -0.40 -29.11 -7.56
CA VAL A 12 -0.37 -28.09 -8.64
C VAL A 12 -1.75 -27.46 -8.81
N ALA A 13 -2.82 -28.26 -8.85
CA ALA A 13 -4.18 -27.76 -8.95
C ALA A 13 -4.54 -26.82 -7.78
N LEU A 14 -4.15 -27.19 -6.55
CA LEU A 14 -4.36 -26.36 -5.37
C LEU A 14 -3.61 -25.01 -5.46
N ILE A 15 -2.34 -25.02 -5.87
CA ILE A 15 -1.54 -23.80 -6.05
C ILE A 15 -2.18 -22.88 -7.11
N LEU A 16 -2.61 -23.44 -8.25
CA LEU A 16 -3.27 -22.67 -9.30
C LEU A 16 -4.56 -22.00 -8.81
N VAL A 17 -5.38 -22.71 -8.02
CA VAL A 17 -6.60 -22.14 -7.42
C VAL A 17 -6.28 -21.02 -6.44
N LEU A 18 -5.28 -21.20 -5.56
CA LEU A 18 -4.88 -20.20 -4.58
C LEU A 18 -4.29 -18.94 -5.26
N ALA A 19 -3.39 -19.13 -6.22
CA ALA A 19 -2.80 -18.04 -6.99
C ALA A 19 -3.85 -17.27 -7.82
N GLY A 20 -4.76 -18.00 -8.49
CA GLY A 20 -5.86 -17.40 -9.24
C GLY A 20 -6.78 -16.56 -8.35
N ARG A 21 -7.11 -17.04 -7.14
CA ARG A 21 -7.89 -16.27 -6.15
C ARG A 21 -7.18 -15.00 -5.72
N GLN A 22 -5.87 -15.05 -5.45
CA GLN A 22 -5.09 -13.86 -5.06
C GLN A 22 -5.04 -12.82 -6.19
N TYR A 23 -4.85 -13.27 -7.43
CA TYR A 23 -4.80 -12.41 -8.59
C TYR A 23 -6.15 -11.70 -8.85
N LEU A 24 -7.26 -12.45 -8.78
CA LEU A 24 -8.60 -11.87 -8.93
C LEU A 24 -8.90 -10.83 -7.85
N ARG A 25 -8.45 -11.03 -6.60
CA ARG A 25 -8.62 -10.02 -5.53
C ARG A 25 -7.88 -8.72 -5.84
N GLN A 26 -6.65 -8.80 -6.33
CA GLN A 26 -5.87 -7.61 -6.69
C GLN A 26 -6.54 -6.81 -7.80
N ARG A 27 -7.02 -7.48 -8.87
CA ARG A 27 -7.72 -6.82 -9.97
C ARG A 27 -9.05 -6.21 -9.53
N LYS A 28 -9.81 -6.92 -8.69
CA LYS A 28 -11.05 -6.38 -8.11
C LYS A 28 -10.76 -5.12 -7.30
N GLN A 29 -9.74 -5.10 -6.45
CA GLN A 29 -9.39 -3.91 -5.67
C GLN A 29 -8.97 -2.73 -6.57
N ALA A 30 -8.21 -2.99 -7.63
CA ALA A 30 -7.85 -1.97 -8.60
C ALA A 30 -9.10 -1.39 -9.29
N ALA A 31 -9.99 -2.25 -9.79
CA ALA A 31 -11.23 -1.83 -10.42
C ALA A 31 -12.15 -1.05 -9.47
N LEU A 32 -12.25 -1.46 -8.20
CA LEU A 32 -13.00 -0.74 -7.17
C LEU A 32 -12.40 0.65 -6.90
N ASN A 33 -11.08 0.75 -6.81
CA ASN A 33 -10.41 2.04 -6.65
C ASN A 33 -10.57 2.94 -7.88
N ASP A 34 -10.59 2.37 -9.08
CA ASP A 34 -10.76 3.14 -10.32
C ASP A 34 -12.22 3.58 -10.52
N ALA A 35 -13.19 2.81 -10.05
CA ALA A 35 -14.62 3.16 -10.04
C ALA A 35 -15.01 4.08 -8.86
N ALA A 36 -14.20 4.17 -7.80
CA ALA A 36 -14.51 5.00 -6.65
C ALA A 36 -14.47 6.50 -7.01
N PRO A 37 -15.41 7.32 -6.49
CA PRO A 37 -15.34 8.77 -6.67
C PRO A 37 -14.13 9.36 -5.93
N LEU A 38 -13.59 10.46 -6.45
CA LEU A 38 -12.57 11.24 -5.76
C LEU A 38 -13.17 11.85 -4.49
N ARG A 39 -12.60 11.53 -3.33
CA ARG A 39 -12.99 12.08 -2.04
C ARG A 39 -11.93 13.03 -1.55
N THR A 40 -12.35 14.20 -1.08
CA THR A 40 -11.45 15.19 -0.48
C THR A 40 -11.79 15.33 1.00
N VAL A 41 -10.79 15.19 1.86
CA VAL A 41 -10.94 15.22 3.33
C VAL A 41 -9.92 16.18 3.91
N LEU A 42 -10.36 17.10 4.76
CA LEU A 42 -9.43 17.94 5.51
C LEU A 42 -8.73 17.07 6.58
N ALA A 43 -7.42 16.92 6.49
CA ALA A 43 -6.64 16.06 7.36
C ALA A 43 -5.28 16.65 7.74
N GLU A 44 -4.78 16.23 8.89
CA GLU A 44 -3.45 16.53 9.39
C GLU A 44 -2.53 15.32 9.25
N ILE A 45 -1.26 15.55 8.92
CA ILE A 45 -0.26 14.49 8.83
C ILE A 45 0.26 14.13 10.22
N LYS A 46 -0.31 13.09 10.82
CA LYS A 46 0.04 12.64 12.17
C LYS A 46 1.42 11.99 12.23
N THR A 47 1.70 11.08 11.31
CA THR A 47 2.99 10.37 11.25
C THR A 47 3.39 10.06 9.81
N LYS A 48 4.69 9.95 9.60
CA LYS A 48 5.33 9.53 8.35
C LYS A 48 6.28 8.39 8.66
N ARG A 49 6.27 7.35 7.82
CA ARG A 49 7.15 6.20 7.96
C ARG A 49 7.70 5.78 6.62
N GLU A 50 9.01 5.61 6.58
CA GLU A 50 9.74 5.00 5.48
C GLU A 50 10.33 3.68 5.97
N PHE A 51 10.16 2.62 5.19
CA PHE A 51 10.65 1.29 5.54
C PHE A 51 10.96 0.47 4.28
N PRO A 52 11.97 -0.40 4.31
CA PRO A 52 12.26 -1.26 3.16
C PRO A 52 11.09 -2.22 2.91
N ARG A 53 10.77 -2.45 1.63
CA ARG A 53 9.66 -3.31 1.14
C ARG A 53 9.67 -4.72 1.73
N SER A 54 10.85 -5.21 2.13
CA SER A 54 11.04 -6.41 2.94
C SER A 54 12.45 -6.43 3.53
N ARG A 55 12.54 -6.75 4.82
CA ARG A 55 13.74 -7.20 5.52
C ARG A 55 13.83 -8.71 5.33
N SER A 56 14.68 -9.18 4.41
CA SER A 56 15.00 -10.60 4.35
C SER A 56 15.68 -11.01 5.67
N ARG A 57 15.22 -12.10 6.27
CA ARG A 57 15.83 -12.72 7.45
C ARG A 57 17.15 -13.39 7.04
N SER A 58 18.19 -12.61 6.76
CA SER A 58 19.58 -13.07 6.77
C SER A 58 20.46 -11.84 6.98
N ARG A 59 21.15 -11.80 8.13
CA ARG A 59 22.31 -10.92 8.31
C ARG A 59 23.45 -11.53 7.49
N GLU A 60 23.46 -11.35 6.19
CA GLU A 60 24.63 -11.71 5.39
C GLU A 60 24.57 -11.01 4.03
N HIS A 61 25.66 -10.32 3.72
CA HIS A 61 25.96 -9.65 2.46
C HIS A 61 25.23 -8.32 2.19
N GLN A 62 25.87 -7.30 2.75
CA GLN A 62 25.83 -5.90 2.35
C GLN A 62 26.29 -5.77 0.89
N ILE A 63 25.35 -5.88 -0.06
CA ILE A 63 25.51 -5.29 -1.40
C ILE A 63 24.62 -4.06 -1.40
N MET A 64 25.19 -2.88 -1.68
CA MET A 64 24.47 -1.63 -1.88
C MET A 64 23.59 -1.71 -3.14
N VAL A 65 22.55 -2.54 -3.12
CA VAL A 65 21.43 -2.44 -4.05
C VAL A 65 20.47 -1.43 -3.44
N ALA A 66 20.07 -0.40 -4.19
CA ALA A 66 19.04 0.54 -3.78
C ALA A 66 17.81 -0.27 -3.32
N GLN A 67 17.61 -0.36 -2.00
CA GLN A 67 16.50 -1.13 -1.44
C GLN A 67 15.20 -0.48 -1.90
N ASP A 68 14.26 -1.27 -2.40
CA ASP A 68 12.93 -0.78 -2.77
C ASP A 68 12.23 -0.27 -1.49
N MET A 69 12.17 1.05 -1.34
CA MET A 69 11.64 1.73 -0.16
C MET A 69 10.13 1.87 -0.27
N ARG A 70 9.44 1.68 0.85
CA ARG A 70 8.00 1.96 0.99
C ARG A 70 7.78 3.17 1.86
N TYR A 71 6.87 4.01 1.41
CA TYR A 71 6.50 5.25 2.05
C TYR A 71 5.04 5.18 2.49
N GLU A 72 4.80 5.42 3.77
CA GLU A 72 3.47 5.48 4.36
C GLU A 72 3.30 6.76 5.17
N ALA A 73 2.15 7.39 5.06
CA ALA A 73 1.75 8.49 5.93
C ALA A 73 0.40 8.18 6.57
N THR A 74 0.28 8.60 7.83
CA THR A 74 -0.96 8.53 8.59
C THR A 74 -1.58 9.91 8.63
N PHE A 75 -2.77 10.02 8.06
CA PHE A 75 -3.56 11.24 8.00
C PHE A 75 -4.69 11.17 9.02
N ARG A 76 -4.78 12.16 9.89
CA ARG A 76 -5.85 12.30 10.87
C ARG A 76 -6.89 13.29 10.35
N PRO A 77 -8.14 12.89 10.10
CA PRO A 77 -9.19 13.83 9.69
C PRO A 77 -9.41 14.93 10.75
N VAL A 78 -9.50 16.19 10.33
CA VAL A 78 -9.70 17.34 11.24
C VAL A 78 -11.10 17.35 11.84
N TYR A 79 -12.11 16.98 11.04
CA TYR A 79 -13.52 16.92 11.48
C TYR A 79 -13.87 15.64 12.25
N GLY A 80 -12.86 14.91 12.74
CA GLY A 80 -13.03 13.63 13.41
C GLY A 80 -13.14 12.44 12.45
N GLY A 81 -12.83 11.24 12.96
CA GLY A 81 -12.80 10.00 12.19
C GLY A 81 -11.60 9.12 12.53
N ALA A 82 -11.53 7.94 11.91
CA ALA A 82 -10.38 7.06 12.03
C ALA A 82 -9.17 7.62 11.27
N ASP A 83 -7.97 7.38 11.80
CA ASP A 83 -6.72 7.69 11.12
C ASP A 83 -6.66 6.92 9.78
N ILE A 84 -6.37 7.63 8.69
CA ILE A 84 -6.27 7.09 7.34
C ILE A 84 -4.80 6.83 7.03
N ILE A 85 -4.44 5.56 6.84
CA ILE A 85 -3.07 5.17 6.49
C ILE A 85 -3.00 4.94 4.99
N LEU A 86 -2.16 5.70 4.29
CA LEU A 86 -2.01 5.59 2.84
C LEU A 86 -0.56 5.36 2.47
N ARG A 87 -0.37 4.57 1.41
CA ARG A 87 0.92 4.43 0.74
C ARG A 87 1.12 5.57 -0.24
N LEU A 88 2.32 6.11 -0.23
CA LEU A 88 2.76 7.22 -1.04
C LEU A 88 3.88 6.77 -1.98
N ASP A 89 4.09 7.51 -3.06
CA ASP A 89 5.37 7.45 -3.74
C ASP A 89 6.43 8.25 -2.96
N SER A 90 7.69 8.11 -3.37
CA SER A 90 8.81 8.82 -2.72
C SER A 90 8.64 10.33 -2.82
N THR A 91 8.27 10.84 -3.99
CA THR A 91 8.19 12.27 -4.27
C THR A 91 7.15 12.97 -3.41
N ASP A 92 5.93 12.45 -3.37
CA ASP A 92 4.85 12.98 -2.55
C ASP A 92 5.16 12.79 -1.08
N TYR A 93 5.75 11.67 -0.67
CA TYR A 93 6.19 11.49 0.71
C TYR A 93 7.18 12.59 1.16
N HIS A 94 8.18 12.92 0.35
CA HIS A 94 9.19 13.92 0.74
C HIS A 94 8.69 15.36 0.69
N ARG A 95 7.57 15.65 0.00
CA ARG A 95 6.92 16.97 0.01
C ARG A 95 6.07 17.25 1.24
N LEU A 96 5.77 16.22 2.01
CA LEU A 96 4.88 16.30 3.16
C LEU A 96 5.67 16.41 4.45
N ASP A 97 5.22 17.23 5.39
CA ASP A 97 5.78 17.33 6.73
C ASP A 97 4.76 16.93 7.79
N LYS A 98 5.27 16.37 8.88
CA LYS A 98 4.43 16.00 10.02
C LYS A 98 3.81 17.26 10.63
N GLY A 99 2.52 17.20 10.95
CA GLY A 99 1.74 18.32 11.47
C GLY A 99 1.15 19.23 10.37
N MET A 100 1.50 19.02 9.09
CA MET A 100 0.84 19.76 8.01
C MET A 100 -0.64 19.42 7.94
N GLN A 101 -1.47 20.46 7.88
CA GLN A 101 -2.91 20.35 7.65
C GLN A 101 -3.22 20.73 6.21
N GLY A 102 -4.16 20.01 5.61
CA GLY A 102 -4.48 20.21 4.20
C GLY A 102 -5.59 19.32 3.70
N MET A 103 -5.90 19.49 2.43
CA MET A 103 -6.92 18.71 1.73
C MET A 103 -6.28 17.44 1.18
N LEU A 104 -6.58 16.32 1.84
CA LEU A 104 -6.21 14.98 1.39
C LEU A 104 -7.19 14.51 0.32
N GLN A 105 -6.68 14.16 -0.86
CA GLN A 105 -7.45 13.59 -1.96
C GLN A 105 -7.22 12.07 -2.03
N VAL A 106 -8.30 11.30 -1.97
CA VAL A 106 -8.28 9.84 -1.92
C VAL A 106 -9.26 9.28 -2.93
N LYS A 107 -8.88 8.20 -3.61
CA LYS A 107 -9.77 7.43 -4.49
C LYS A 107 -9.81 5.98 -4.02
N GLY A 108 -10.88 5.59 -3.35
CA GLY A 108 -10.96 4.31 -2.66
C GLY A 108 -9.89 4.19 -1.57
N THR A 109 -8.92 3.28 -1.77
CA THR A 109 -7.77 3.09 -0.86
C THR A 109 -6.47 3.73 -1.38
N ARG A 110 -6.54 4.52 -2.46
CA ARG A 110 -5.36 5.09 -3.13
C ARG A 110 -5.22 6.58 -2.79
N PHE A 111 -4.01 6.99 -2.46
CA PHE A 111 -3.64 8.40 -2.38
C PHE A 111 -3.61 9.03 -3.77
N ILE A 112 -4.23 10.20 -3.92
CA ILE A 112 -4.23 10.97 -5.18
C ILE A 112 -3.40 12.24 -5.03
N GLY A 113 -3.46 12.90 -3.88
CA GLY A 113 -2.72 14.12 -3.64
C GLY A 113 -3.01 14.72 -2.27
N PHE A 114 -2.18 15.67 -1.86
CA PHE A 114 -2.38 16.45 -0.66
C PHE A 114 -2.08 17.92 -0.96
N ALA A 115 -3.08 18.77 -0.81
CA ALA A 115 -2.92 20.21 -0.96
C ALA A 115 -2.79 20.84 0.44
N PRO A 116 -1.61 21.35 0.82
CA PRO A 116 -1.45 22.01 2.11
C PRO A 116 -2.36 23.22 2.19
N ARG A 117 -2.99 23.40 3.36
CA ARG A 117 -3.71 24.63 3.66
C ARG A 117 -2.64 25.70 3.90
N GLN A 118 -2.54 26.66 2.99
CA GLN A 118 -1.71 27.85 3.22
C GLN A 118 -2.27 28.54 4.47
N ALA A 119 -1.40 28.74 5.47
CA ALA A 119 -1.71 29.52 6.66
C ALA A 119 -1.76 31.01 6.32
#